data_AF-A0A7J2REU0-F1
#
_entry.id   AF-A0A7J2REU0-F1
#
_cell.length_a   1.000
_cell.length_b   1.000
_cell.length_c   1.000
_cell.angle_alpha   90.00
_cell.angle_beta   90.00
_cell.angle_gamma   90.00
#
_symmetry.space_group_name_H-M   'P 1'
#
loop_
_entity.id
_entity.type
_entity.pdbx_description
1 polymer ?
#
loop_
_entity_poly.entity_id
_entity_poly.type
_entity_poly.pdbx_seq_one_letter_code
_entity_poly.pdbx_strand_id
1 'polypeptide(L)' 'MSKLKCVNCGTEIGMPMCCGQPMSNGGDKLYCHKGGMCMCGNANGKPIPTHCDQPMDVV' A
#
# COMPACT_ATOMS: atom_id res chain seq x y z
N MET A 1 8.31 -7.65 6.61
CA MET A 1 6.93 -7.48 6.08
C MET A 1 6.62 -6.01 6.19
N SER A 2 6.40 -5.31 5.08
CA SER A 2 5.97 -3.90 5.13
C SER A 2 4.62 -3.80 5.82
N LYS A 3 4.43 -2.79 6.66
CA LYS A 3 3.15 -2.48 7.29
C LYS A 3 2.79 -1.03 7.01
N LEU A 4 1.53 -0.68 7.22
CA LEU A 4 1.06 0.69 7.21
C LEU A 4 0.74 1.09 8.63
N LYS A 5 1.27 2.22 9.09
CA LYS A 5 1.03 2.77 10.41
C LYS A 5 0.30 4.10 10.28
N CYS A 6 -0.81 4.26 11.00
CA CYS A 6 -1.47 5.55 11.10
C CYS A 6 -0.59 6.48 11.94
N VAL A 7 -0.25 7.64 11.39
CA VAL A 7 0.57 8.65 12.07
C VAL A 7 -0.15 9.23 13.29
N ASN A 8 -1.49 9.33 13.23
CA ASN A 8 -2.28 9.97 14.28
C ASN A 8 -2.51 9.07 15.51
N CYS A 9 -3.02 7.85 15.31
CA CYS A 9 -3.37 6.93 16.41
C CYS A 9 -2.36 5.79 16.63
N GLY A 10 -1.39 5.62 15.73
CA GLY A 10 -0.40 4.55 15.80
C GLY A 10 -0.88 3.16 15.34
N THR A 11 -2.13 3.04 14.86
CA THR A 11 -2.69 1.78 14.38
C THR A 11 -1.87 1.22 13.22
N GLU A 12 -1.44 -0.03 13.34
CA GLU A 12 -0.75 -0.75 12.28
C GLU A 12 -1.72 -1.66 11.53
N ILE A 13 -1.71 -1.61 10.20
CA ILE A 13 -2.37 -2.56 9.33
C ILE A 13 -1.35 -3.22 8.40
N GLY A 14 -1.65 -4.43 7.94
CA GLY A 14 -0.80 -5.12 6.97
C GLY A 14 -0.78 -4.41 5.62
N MET A 15 0.37 -4.45 4.93
CA MET A 15 0.47 -3.96 3.56
C MET A 15 -0.56 -4.70 2.67
N PRO A 16 -1.34 -3.99 1.85
CA PRO A 16 -2.26 -4.62 0.91
C PRO A 16 -1.56 -5.64 0.04
N MET A 17 -2.19 -6.80 -0.16
CA MET A 17 -1.66 -7.85 -1.02
C MET A 17 -2.29 -7.76 -2.41
N CYS A 18 -1.47 -7.97 -3.44
CA CYS A 18 -1.90 -8.02 -4.83
C CYS A 18 -1.10 -9.10 -5.57
N CYS A 19 -1.77 -9.90 -6.39
CA CYS A 19 -1.13 -11.01 -7.12
C CYS A 19 -0.41 -12.01 -6.18
N GLY A 20 -0.88 -12.18 -4.93
CA GLY A 20 -0.35 -13.13 -3.93
C GLY A 20 0.83 -12.62 -3.11
N GLN A 21 1.26 -11.37 -3.31
CA GLN A 21 2.38 -10.75 -2.59
C GLN A 21 1.97 -9.38 -2.03
N PRO A 22 2.58 -8.92 -0.91
CA PRO A 22 2.39 -7.55 -0.44
C PRO A 22 2.81 -6.56 -1.52
N MET A 23 2.11 -5.44 -1.66
CA MET A 23 2.47 -4.41 -2.64
C MET A 23 3.79 -3.71 -2.29
N SER A 24 4.47 -3.17 -3.29
CA SER A 24 5.66 -2.32 -3.14
C SER A 24 5.27 -0.88 -2.81
N ASN A 25 5.99 -0.24 -1.89
CA ASN A 25 5.85 1.20 -1.63
C ASN A 25 6.62 2.01 -2.67
N GLY A 26 5.96 2.94 -3.37
CA GLY A 26 6.60 3.92 -4.24
C GLY A 26 6.60 5.35 -3.69
N GLY A 27 6.37 5.53 -2.39
CA GLY A 27 6.33 6.83 -1.72
C GLY A 27 4.90 7.32 -1.56
N ASP A 28 4.28 7.77 -2.64
CA ASP A 28 2.90 8.29 -2.66
C ASP A 28 1.84 7.21 -2.96
N LYS A 29 2.26 6.08 -3.53
CA LYS A 29 1.38 5.01 -4.01
C LYS A 29 1.95 3.62 -3.75
N LEU A 30 1.05 2.64 -3.70
CA LEU A 30 1.34 1.22 -3.61
C LEU A 30 1.30 0.60 -5.00
N TYR A 31 2.36 -0.11 -5.38
CA TYR A 31 2.48 -0.75 -6.69
C TYR A 31 2.43 -2.27 -6.55
N CYS A 32 1.80 -2.95 -7.50
CA CYS A 32 1.95 -4.40 -7.57
C CYS A 32 3.38 -4.75 -8.01
N HIS A 33 4.01 -5.76 -7.39
CA HIS A 33 5.31 -6.27 -7.82
C HIS A 33 5.33 -6.74 -9.28
N LYS A 34 4.19 -7.23 -9.80
CA LYS A 34 4.04 -7.62 -11.20
C LYS A 34 3.84 -6.42 -12.15
N GLY A 35 3.73 -5.19 -11.64
CA GLY A 35 3.52 -3.99 -12.46
C GLY A 35 2.39 -4.15 -13.47
N GLY A 36 2.67 -3.80 -14.73
CA GLY A 36 1.75 -3.96 -15.88
C GLY A 36 1.22 -5.38 -16.11
N MET A 37 1.93 -6.40 -15.62
CA MET A 37 1.56 -7.81 -15.79
C MET A 37 0.49 -8.30 -14.81
N CYS A 38 0.18 -7.56 -13.73
CA CYS A 38 -0.81 -8.03 -12.76
C CYS A 38 -2.25 -7.97 -13.32
N MET A 39 -2.51 -7.19 -14.38
CA MET A 39 -3.84 -6.94 -14.98
C MET A 39 -4.94 -6.43 -14.02
N CYS A 40 -4.69 -6.35 -12.71
CA CYS A 40 -5.60 -5.79 -11.71
C CYS A 40 -5.64 -4.24 -11.68
N GLY A 41 -5.02 -3.56 -12.64
CA GLY A 41 -4.92 -2.09 -12.68
C GLY A 41 -3.92 -1.47 -11.68
N ASN A 42 -3.37 -2.27 -10.75
CA ASN A 42 -2.39 -1.84 -9.74
C ASN A 42 -0.97 -1.59 -10.30
N ALA A 43 -0.81 -1.65 -11.62
CA ALA A 43 0.39 -1.25 -12.33
C ALA A 43 0.64 0.26 -12.22
N ASN A 44 -0.44 1.06 -12.19
CA ASN A 44 -0.38 2.52 -12.17
C ASN A 44 -0.30 3.10 -10.74
N GLY A 45 -0.12 2.23 -9.75
CA GLY A 45 -0.16 2.60 -8.34
C GLY A 45 -1.59 2.72 -7.82
N LYS A 46 -1.84 2.19 -6.62
CA LYS A 46 -3.01 2.49 -5.81
C LYS A 46 -2.63 3.53 -4.75
N PRO A 47 -3.55 4.43 -4.37
CA PRO A 47 -3.31 5.34 -3.26
C PRO A 47 -3.08 4.54 -1.97
N ILE A 48 -2.27 5.09 -1.08
CA ILE A 48 -2.07 4.50 0.24
C ILE A 48 -3.40 4.59 1.02
N PRO A 49 -3.81 3.52 1.72
CA PRO A 49 -4.98 3.53 2.57
C PRO A 49 -4.99 4.73 3.53
N THR A 50 -6.15 5.37 3.62
CA THR A 50 -6.39 6.49 4.53
C THR A 50 -7.02 5.99 5.83
N HIS A 51 -6.52 6.48 6.96
CA HIS A 51 -7.05 6.22 8.30
C HIS A 51 -6.97 7.51 9.12
N CYS A 52 -8.00 7.80 9.94
CA CYS A 52 -8.13 9.09 10.64
C CYS A 52 -8.00 10.30 9.70
N ASP A 53 -8.63 10.23 8.52
CA ASP A 53 -8.63 11.28 7.48
C ASP A 53 -7.24 11.63 6.89
N GLN A 54 -6.23 10.80 7.13
CA GLN A 54 -4.88 10.98 6.62
C GLN A 54 -4.35 9.69 5.97
N PRO A 55 -3.50 9.77 4.93
CA PRO A 55 -2.82 8.60 4.40
C PRO A 55 -1.92 7.99 5.49
N MET A 56 -1.92 6.67 5.61
CA MET A 56 -1.04 5.97 6.55
C MET A 56 0.41 5.99 6.03
N ASP A 57 1.39 5.90 6.94
CA ASP A 57 2.82 5.80 6.58
C ASP A 57 3.24 4.34 6.43
N VAL A 58 4.16 4.06 5.51
CA VAL A 58 4.74 2.71 5.38
C VAL A 58 5.89 2.57 6.40
N VAL A 59 5.82 1.53 7.24
CA VAL A 59 6.82 1.18 8.25
C VAL A 59 7.37 -0.24 8.10
#